data_AF-A0A363T6X2-F1
#
_entry.id   AF-A0A363T6X2-F1
#
_cell.length_a   1.000
_cell.length_b   1.000
_cell.length_c   1.000
_cell.angle_alpha   90.00
_cell.angle_beta   90.00
_cell.angle_gamma   90.00
#
_symmetry.space_group_name_H-M   'P 1'
#
loop_
_entity.id
_entity.type
_entity.pdbx_description
1 polymer ?
#
loop_
_entity_poly.entity_id
_entity_poly.type
_entity_poly.pdbx_seq_one_letter_code
_entity_poly.pdbx_strand_id
1 'polypeptide(L)' 'MAFIKTIPVDQADGLLREQYQADLGSKGYVPQYTQAFSLHPEIYDAWLKLIGTVRPKMRLRQYELVTFAAAMALGCSY' A
#
# COMPACT_ATOMS: atom_id res chain seq x y z
N MET A 1 -5.47 -8.67 7.37
CA MET A 1 -5.33 -9.59 6.22
C MET A 1 -6.51 -9.32 5.29
N ALA A 2 -6.31 -9.28 3.98
CA ALA A 2 -7.41 -8.96 3.06
C ALA A 2 -8.46 -10.09 3.09
N PHE A 3 -9.75 -9.73 3.08
CA PHE A 3 -10.85 -10.70 3.03
C PHE A 3 -11.03 -11.31 1.63
N ILE A 4 -10.61 -10.58 0.60
CA ILE A 4 -10.65 -11.03 -0.78
C ILE A 4 -9.52 -12.02 -1.07
N LYS A 5 -9.75 -12.93 -2.03
CA LYS A 5 -8.70 -13.82 -2.53
C LYS A 5 -7.69 -13.01 -3.33
N THR A 6 -6.48 -12.88 -2.79
CA THR A 6 -5.36 -12.19 -3.44
C THR A 6 -4.52 -13.16 -4.26
N ILE A 7 -3.66 -12.61 -5.13
CA ILE A 7 -2.67 -13.37 -5.89
C ILE A 7 -1.41 -13.51 -5.02
N PRO A 8 -0.98 -14.74 -4.69
CA PRO A 8 0.20 -14.96 -3.87
C PRO A 8 1.48 -14.60 -4.64
N VAL A 9 2.57 -14.34 -3.90
CA VAL A 9 3.80 -13.76 -4.44
C VAL A 9 4.45 -14.63 -5.53
N ASP A 10 4.37 -15.95 -5.39
CA ASP A 10 4.91 -16.95 -6.32
C ASP A 10 4.12 -17.04 -7.65
N GLN A 11 2.87 -16.59 -7.65
CA GLN A 11 1.99 -16.60 -8.82
C GLN A 11 1.86 -15.23 -9.49
N ALA A 12 2.45 -14.18 -8.90
CA ALA A 12 2.43 -12.84 -9.47
C ALA A 12 3.20 -12.78 -10.80
N ASP A 13 2.67 -12.06 -11.76
CA ASP A 13 3.27 -11.78 -13.06
C ASP A 13 3.21 -10.29 -13.42
N GLY A 14 3.84 -9.92 -14.55
CA GLY A 14 3.86 -8.55 -15.07
C GLY A 14 4.12 -7.48 -14.01
N LEU A 15 3.28 -6.44 -14.02
CA LEU A 15 3.33 -5.30 -13.10
C LEU A 15 3.23 -5.71 -11.63
N LEU A 16 2.38 -6.69 -11.30
CA LEU A 16 2.20 -7.13 -9.92
C LEU A 16 3.49 -7.74 -9.36
N ARG A 17 4.20 -8.54 -10.18
CA ARG A 17 5.50 -9.12 -9.78
C ARG A 17 6.52 -8.03 -9.49
N GLU A 18 6.60 -7.01 -10.34
CA GLU A 18 7.51 -5.88 -10.16
C GLU A 18 7.21 -5.13 -8.85
N GLN A 19 5.94 -4.86 -8.57
CA GLN A 19 5.50 -4.22 -7.33
C GLN A 19 5.84 -5.05 -6.09
N TYR A 20 5.59 -6.36 -6.12
CA TYR A 20 5.96 -7.26 -5.01
C TYR A 20 7.48 -7.35 -4.82
N GLN A 21 8.27 -7.38 -5.89
CA GLN A 21 9.73 -7.36 -5.81
C GLN A 21 10.25 -6.05 -5.23
N ALA A 22 9.67 -4.91 -5.60
CA ALA A 22 10.01 -3.61 -5.03
C ALA A 22 9.69 -3.55 -3.52
N ASP A 23 8.55 -4.10 -3.10
CA ASP A 23 8.20 -4.23 -1.68
C ASP A 23 9.19 -5.14 -0.94
N LEU A 24 9.55 -6.29 -1.50
CA LEU A 24 10.56 -7.18 -0.93
C LEU A 24 11.94 -6.51 -0.81
N GLY A 25 12.38 -5.81 -1.85
CA GLY A 25 13.68 -5.12 -1.85
C GLY A 25 13.75 -3.95 -0.87
N SER A 26 12.64 -3.25 -0.63
CA SER A 26 12.61 -2.07 0.24
C SER A 26 12.23 -2.38 1.69
N LYS A 27 11.36 -3.37 1.93
CA LYS A 27 10.78 -3.67 3.25
C LYS A 27 11.13 -5.06 3.76
N GLY A 28 11.62 -5.97 2.90
CA GLY A 28 11.87 -7.38 3.25
C GLY A 28 10.62 -8.26 3.27
N TYR A 29 9.43 -7.72 2.96
CA TYR A 29 8.17 -8.45 2.89
C TYR A 29 7.17 -7.71 1.98
N VAL A 30 6.12 -8.41 1.54
CA VAL A 30 5.00 -7.81 0.78
C VAL A 30 3.87 -7.42 1.75
N PRO A 31 3.58 -6.12 1.95
CA PRO A 31 2.49 -5.67 2.82
C PRO A 31 1.12 -6.19 2.40
N GLN A 32 0.23 -6.40 3.38
CA GLN A 32 -1.13 -6.87 3.11
C GLN A 32 -1.95 -5.87 2.28
N TYR A 33 -1.69 -4.56 2.42
CA TYR A 33 -2.32 -3.56 1.55
C TYR A 33 -1.91 -3.73 0.08
N THR A 34 -0.64 -4.08 -0.21
CA THR A 34 -0.21 -4.29 -1.60
C THR A 34 -0.91 -5.52 -2.17
N GLN A 35 -0.99 -6.59 -1.38
CA GLN A 35 -1.72 -7.81 -1.76
C GLN A 35 -3.20 -7.53 -2.01
N ALA A 36 -3.83 -6.61 -1.28
CA ALA A 36 -5.23 -6.25 -1.50
C ALA A 36 -5.47 -5.63 -2.89
N PHE A 37 -4.46 -5.02 -3.52
CA PHE A 37 -4.53 -4.52 -4.90
C PHE A 37 -4.13 -5.56 -5.96
N SER A 38 -3.85 -6.81 -5.58
CA SER A 38 -3.24 -7.78 -6.50
C SER A 38 -4.06 -8.08 -7.77
N LEU A 39 -5.38 -7.94 -7.69
CA LEU A 39 -6.28 -8.19 -8.83
C LEU A 39 -6.27 -7.04 -9.86
N HIS A 40 -5.82 -5.85 -9.45
CA HIS A 40 -5.77 -4.62 -10.23
C HIS A 40 -4.53 -3.79 -9.85
N PRO A 41 -3.31 -4.29 -10.15
CA PRO A 41 -2.05 -3.66 -9.73
C PRO A 41 -1.88 -2.21 -10.21
N GLU A 42 -2.48 -1.84 -11.34
CA GLU A 42 -2.51 -0.48 -11.87
C GLU A 42 -3.18 0.53 -10.93
N ILE A 43 -4.13 0.08 -10.10
CA ILE A 43 -4.79 0.92 -9.10
C ILE A 43 -3.82 1.26 -7.96
N TYR A 44 -2.95 0.32 -7.58
CA TYR A 44 -1.93 0.57 -6.57
C TYR A 44 -0.95 1.67 -7.02
N ASP A 45 -0.55 1.66 -8.30
CA ASP A 45 0.28 2.74 -8.86
C ASP A 45 -0.44 4.10 -8.82
N ALA A 46 -1.72 4.13 -9.19
CA ALA A 46 -2.53 5.35 -9.09
C ALA A 46 -2.65 5.85 -7.65
N TRP A 47 -2.82 4.94 -6.69
CA TRP A 47 -2.86 5.24 -5.26
C TRP A 47 -1.52 5.82 -4.76
N LEU A 48 -0.39 5.22 -5.15
CA LEU A 48 0.95 5.71 -4.82
C LEU A 48 1.21 7.10 -5.41
N LYS A 49 0.74 7.37 -6.63
CA LYS A 49 0.80 8.71 -7.22
C LYS A 49 -0.02 9.72 -6.42
N LEU A 50 -1.27 9.39 -6.08
CA LEU A 50 -2.13 10.26 -5.27
C LEU A 50 -1.47 10.62 -3.94
N ILE A 51 -1.07 9.62 -3.15
CA ILE A 51 -0.47 9.86 -1.82
C ILE A 51 0.88 10.60 -1.94
N GLY A 52 1.62 10.36 -3.02
CA GLY A 52 2.84 11.08 -3.37
C GLY A 52 2.63 12.57 -3.65
N THR A 53 1.44 12.99 -4.11
CA THR A 53 1.11 14.42 -4.27
C THR A 53 0.73 15.11 -2.97
N VAL A 54 0.29 14.34 -1.95
CA VAL A 54 -0.18 14.86 -0.66
C VAL A 54 0.98 15.01 0.32
N ARG A 55 1.81 13.97 0.48
CA ARG A 55 2.89 13.91 1.49
C ARG A 55 3.85 15.12 1.48
N PRO A 56 4.37 15.60 0.33
CA PRO A 56 5.34 16.69 0.31
C PRO A 56 4.79 18.03 0.79
N LYS A 57 3.47 18.18 0.85
CA LYS A 57 2.80 19.42 1.30
C LYS A 57 2.73 19.54 2.82
N MET A 58 3.25 18.55 3.57
CA MET A 58 3.20 18.50 5.03
C MET A 58 4.56 18.11 5.61
N ARG A 59 4.82 18.52 6.86
CA ARG A 59 5.95 17.99 7.62
C ARG A 59 5.66 16.51 7.92
N LEU A 60 6.69 15.65 7.83
CA LEU A 60 6.55 14.21 8.05
C LEU A 60 5.80 13.88 9.36
N ARG A 61 6.20 14.49 10.48
CA ARG A 61 5.53 14.27 11.78
C ARG A 61 4.03 14.61 11.76
N GLN A 62 3.64 15.67 11.05
CA GLN A 62 2.24 16.07 10.94
C GLN A 62 1.45 15.09 10.07
N TYR A 63 2.05 14.64 8.96
CA TYR A 63 1.45 13.63 8.09
C TYR A 63 1.15 12.33 8.85
N GLU A 64 2.12 11.84 9.63
CA GLU A 64 1.95 10.63 10.46
C GLU A 64 0.86 10.82 11.53
N LEU A 65 0.87 11.94 12.27
CA LEU A 65 -0.11 12.20 13.33
C LEU A 65 -1.55 12.33 12.79
N VAL A 66 -1.75 13.02 11.66
CA VAL A 66 -3.08 13.15 11.05
C VAL A 66 -3.55 11.80 10.52
N THR A 67 -2.67 11.01 9.91
CA THR A 67 -3.00 9.66 9.42
C THR A 67 -3.44 8.77 10.59
N PHE A 68 -2.70 8.78 11.68
CA PHE A 68 -3.02 8.01 12.88
C PHE A 68 -4.33 8.46 13.54
N ALA A 69 -4.53 9.77 13.70
CA ALA A 69 -5.77 10.31 14.26
C ALA A 69 -7.00 9.98 13.39
N ALA A 70 -6.87 10.05 12.06
CA ALA A 70 -7.94 9.68 11.13
C ALA A 70 -8.26 8.18 11.22
N ALA A 71 -7.24 7.32 11.29
CA ALA A 71 -7.43 5.87 11.44
C ALA A 71 -8.18 5.53 12.74
N MET A 72 -7.81 6.16 13.87
CA MET A 72 -8.52 5.99 15.15
C MET A 72 -9.97 6.45 15.07
N ALA A 73 -10.23 7.61 14.47
CA ALA A 73 -11.59 8.14 14.33
C ALA A 73 -12.49 7.26 13.45
N LEU A 74 -11.91 6.59 12.45
CA LEU A 74 -12.60 5.65 11.56
C LEU A 74 -12.68 4.22 12.11
N GLY A 75 -12.05 3.93 13.25
CA GLY A 75 -11.93 2.56 13.75
C GLY A 75 -11.13 1.64 12.83
N CYS A 76 -10.20 2.19 12.03
CA CYS A 76 -9.33 1.41 11.15
C CYS A 76 -8.23 0.75 12.00
N SER A 77 -8.29 -0.58 12.11
CA SER A 77 -7.32 -1.38 12.88
C SER A 77 -6.12 -1.85 12.08
N TYR A 78 -6.05 -1.48 10.80
CA TYR A 78 -4.93 -1.72 9.90
C TYR A 78 -4.02 -0.49 9.88
#